data_AF-A0A9D1VQW1-F1
#
_entry.id   AF-A0A9D1VQW1-F1
#
_cell.length_a   1.000
_cell.length_b   1.000
_cell.length_c   1.000
_cell.angle_alpha   90.00
_cell.angle_beta   90.00
_cell.angle_gamma   90.00
#
_symmetry.space_group_name_H-M   'P 1'
#
loop_
_entity.id
_entity.type
_entity.pdbx_description
1 polymer ?
#
loop_
_entity_poly.entity_id
_entity_poly.type
_entity_poly.pdbx_seq_one_letter_code
_entity_poly.pdbx_strand_id
1 'polypeptide(L)'
;MDNTSTTRVPGYAKRIWLFYRDGFREMTVGKTLWVLILIKLFIIFFILKLFFFPDFLSVKGNSDDESRARYVGTELVERGVQ
;
A
#
# COMPACT_ATOMS: atom_id res chain seq x y z
N MET A 1 11.49 7.90 48.99
CA MET A 1 12.55 7.65 47.99
C MET A 1 12.25 6.28 47.37
N ASP A 2 11.33 6.26 46.43
CA ASP A 2 10.97 5.12 45.62
C ASP A 2 12.01 4.95 44.52
N ASN A 3 12.80 3.88 44.62
CA ASN A 3 13.81 3.49 43.66
C ASN A 3 13.22 2.64 42.52
N THR A 4 11.99 2.95 42.09
CA THR A 4 11.31 2.25 41.00
C THR A 4 11.77 2.76 39.64
N SER A 5 13.08 2.70 39.40
CA SER A 5 13.62 2.58 38.06
C SER A 5 13.38 1.14 37.61
N THR A 6 12.12 0.82 37.30
CA THR A 6 11.77 -0.43 36.63
C THR A 6 12.44 -0.41 35.26
N THR A 7 13.71 -0.79 35.21
CA THR A 7 14.37 -1.26 34.01
C THR A 7 13.66 -2.55 33.63
N ARG A 8 12.52 -2.41 32.95
CA ARG A 8 11.89 -3.49 32.21
C ARG A 8 12.97 -4.00 31.29
N VAL A 9 13.58 -5.11 31.69
CA VAL A 9 14.56 -5.82 30.87
C VAL A 9 14.01 -5.81 29.45
N PRO A 10 14.81 -5.38 28.45
CA PRO A 10 14.39 -5.51 27.07
C PRO A 10 13.93 -6.95 26.89
N GLY A 11 12.63 -7.19 26.79
CA GLY A 11 12.12 -8.50 26.44
C GLY A 11 12.85 -8.93 25.17
N TYR A 12 13.05 -10.23 24.96
CA TYR A 12 13.84 -10.73 23.82
C TYR A 12 13.53 -9.98 22.51
N ALA A 13 12.25 -9.66 22.25
CA ALA A 13 11.78 -8.79 21.18
C ALA A 13 12.57 -7.47 20.99
N LYS A 14 12.90 -6.75 22.06
CA LYS A 14 13.66 -5.49 22.02
C LYS A 14 15.13 -5.72 21.65
N ARG A 15 15.73 -6.86 22.01
CA ARG A 15 17.08 -7.23 21.54
C ARG A 15 17.08 -7.60 20.06
N ILE A 16 16.11 -8.40 19.61
CA ILE A 16 15.93 -8.71 18.18
C ILE A 16 15.73 -7.43 17.38
N TRP A 17 14.89 -6.50 17.86
CA TRP A 17 14.65 -5.22 17.20
C TRP A 17 15.91 -4.36 17.14
N LEU A 18 16.68 -4.25 18.24
CA LEU A 18 17.96 -3.51 18.22
C LEU A 18 18.97 -4.17 17.28
N PHE A 19 19.09 -5.50 17.29
CA PHE A 19 20.04 -6.22 16.43
C PHE A 19 19.68 -6.11 14.94
N TYR A 20 18.38 -6.18 14.60
CA TYR A 20 17.90 -5.94 13.25
C TYR A 20 18.13 -4.49 12.83
N ARG A 21 17.80 -3.52 13.67
CA ARG A 21 18.03 -2.09 13.41
C ARG A 21 19.52 -1.77 13.28
N ASP A 22 20.36 -2.34 14.14
CA ASP A 22 21.79 -2.07 14.18
C ASP A 22 22.48 -2.78 13.00
N GLY A 23 22.21 -4.05 12.72
CA GLY A 23 22.73 -4.76 11.54
C GLY A 23 22.25 -4.15 10.21
N PHE A 24 21.02 -3.66 10.15
CA PHE A 24 20.50 -2.94 8.99
C PHE A 24 21.14 -1.56 8.79
N ARG A 25 21.56 -0.89 9.88
CA ARG A 25 22.18 0.43 9.85
C ARG A 25 23.70 0.40 9.62
N GLU A 26 24.36 -0.68 10.06
CA GLU A 26 25.82 -0.83 10.03
C GLU A 26 26.34 -1.27 8.65
N MET A 27 25.50 -1.91 7.81
CA MET A 27 25.85 -2.21 6.43
C MET A 27 25.46 -1.06 5.50
N THR A 28 26.46 -0.39 4.91
CA THR A 28 26.28 0.49 3.73
C THR A 28 25.49 -0.21 2.62
N VAL A 29 25.63 -1.54 2.48
CA VAL A 29 24.86 -2.36 1.53
C VAL A 29 23.38 -2.46 1.90
N GLY A 30 23.04 -2.57 3.20
CA GLY A 30 21.66 -2.72 3.66
C GLY A 30 20.80 -1.48 3.40
N LYS A 31 21.37 -0.29 3.62
CA LYS A 31 20.73 0.99 3.27
C LYS A 31 20.48 1.10 1.78
N THR A 32 21.48 0.79 0.95
CA THR A 32 21.34 0.80 -0.51
C THR A 32 20.29 -0.18 -1.01
N LEU A 33 20.25 -1.39 -0.43
CA LEU A 33 19.28 -2.41 -0.81
C LEU A 33 17.85 -2.02 -0.43
N TRP A 34 17.65 -1.42 0.75
CA TRP A 34 16.33 -0.93 1.16
C TRP A 34 15.86 0.25 0.31
N VAL A 35 16.77 1.16 -0.03
CA VAL A 35 16.49 2.25 -0.98
C VAL A 35 16.10 1.67 -2.34
N LEU A 36 16.78 0.62 -2.81
CA LEU A 36 16.40 -0.11 -4.04
C LEU A 36 14.98 -0.69 -3.95
N ILE A 37 14.61 -1.31 -2.82
CA ILE A 37 13.27 -1.85 -2.61
C ILE A 37 12.23 -0.72 -2.62
N LEU A 38 12.48 0.39 -1.93
CA LEU A 38 11.61 1.56 -1.93
C LEU A 38 11.46 2.17 -3.33
N ILE A 39 12.56 2.35 -4.06
CA ILE A 39 12.54 2.86 -5.43
C ILE A 39 11.73 1.93 -6.32
N LYS A 40 11.95 0.62 -6.24
CA LYS A 40 11.19 -0.35 -7.03
C LYS A 40 9.70 -0.31 -6.70
N LEU A 41 9.34 -0.26 -5.42
CA LEU A 41 7.95 -0.10 -4.96
C LEU A 41 7.33 1.20 -5.45
N PHE A 42 8.08 2.30 -5.41
CA PHE A 42 7.62 3.59 -5.92
C PHE A 42 7.41 3.56 -7.43
N ILE A 43 8.35 3.00 -8.20
CA ILE A 43 8.26 2.88 -9.66
C ILE A 43 7.07 2.01 -10.06
N ILE A 44 6.89 0.83 -9.46
CA ILE A 44 5.72 -0.02 -9.78
C ILE A 44 4.43 0.67 -9.37
N PHE A 45 4.39 1.35 -8.22
CA PHE A 45 3.20 2.05 -7.79
C PHE A 45 2.89 3.22 -8.71
N PHE A 46 3.90 3.96 -9.16
CA PHE A 46 3.74 5.11 -10.05
C PHE A 46 3.34 4.69 -11.46
N ILE A 47 3.96 3.65 -12.01
CA ILE A 47 3.60 3.09 -13.33
C ILE A 47 2.21 2.44 -13.27
N LEU A 48 1.90 1.64 -12.25
CA LEU A 48 0.54 1.13 -12.07
C LEU A 48 -0.44 2.28 -11.85
N LYS A 49 -0.13 3.30 -11.05
CA LYS A 49 -1.02 4.45 -10.86
C LYS A 49 -1.24 5.22 -12.17
N LEU A 50 -0.18 5.47 -12.94
CA LEU A 50 -0.24 6.33 -14.13
C LEU A 50 -0.62 5.57 -15.40
N PHE A 51 -0.43 4.25 -15.46
CA PHE A 51 -0.77 3.41 -16.61
C PHE A 51 -2.04 2.61 -16.33
N PHE A 52 -2.16 2.03 -15.13
CA PHE A 52 -3.34 1.26 -14.75
C PHE A 52 -4.57 2.16 -14.54
N PHE A 53 -4.45 3.42 -14.10
CA PHE A 53 -5.64 4.30 -14.03
C PHE A 53 -6.16 4.72 -15.41
N PRO A 54 -5.40 5.38 -16.30
CA PRO A 54 -5.94 5.83 -17.58
C PRO A 54 -6.20 4.67 -18.55
N ASP A 55 -5.41 3.60 -18.57
CA ASP A 55 -5.64 2.48 -19.49
C ASP A 55 -6.79 1.58 -18.98
N PHE A 56 -6.90 1.30 -17.67
CA PHE A 56 -8.03 0.49 -17.17
C PHE A 56 -9.32 1.30 -17.08
N LEU A 57 -9.29 2.62 -16.83
CA LEU A 57 -10.48 3.47 -16.93
C LEU A 57 -10.83 3.81 -18.37
N SER A 58 -9.90 3.92 -19.31
CA SER A 58 -10.26 4.15 -20.72
C SER A 58 -10.73 2.87 -21.40
N VAL A 59 -10.10 1.71 -21.14
CA VAL A 59 -10.53 0.42 -21.69
C VAL A 59 -11.83 -0.08 -21.05
N LYS A 60 -12.06 0.18 -19.75
CA LYS A 60 -13.33 -0.20 -19.09
C LYS A 60 -14.41 0.89 -19.18
N GLY A 61 -14.01 2.16 -19.22
CA GLY A 61 -14.92 3.31 -19.22
C GLY A 61 -15.42 3.75 -20.60
N ASN A 62 -14.68 3.50 -21.70
CA ASN A 62 -15.14 3.94 -23.04
C ASN A 62 -16.03 2.94 -23.79
N SER A 63 -16.30 1.74 -23.27
CA SER A 63 -17.12 0.77 -24.02
C SER A 63 -18.14 -0.01 -23.20
N ASP A 64 -17.88 -0.35 -21.93
CA ASP A 64 -18.76 -1.28 -21.18
C ASP A 64 -19.35 -0.70 -19.88
N ASP A 65 -18.64 0.16 -19.12
CA ASP A 65 -19.18 0.62 -17.84
C ASP A 65 -20.24 1.74 -17.98
N GLU A 66 -20.08 2.70 -18.90
CA GLU A 66 -21.05 3.80 -19.06
C GLU A 66 -22.38 3.30 -19.66
N SER A 67 -22.29 2.37 -20.62
CA SER A 67 -23.44 1.74 -21.28
C SER A 67 -24.21 0.82 -20.31
N ARG A 68 -23.52 0.02 -19.48
CA ARG A 68 -24.16 -0.81 -18.45
C ARG A 68 -24.74 0.00 -17.30
N ALA A 69 -24.06 1.06 -16.86
CA ALA A 69 -24.57 1.92 -15.79
C ALA A 69 -25.87 2.61 -16.22
N ARG A 70 -25.96 3.10 -17.46
CA ARG A 70 -27.20 3.67 -18.01
C ARG A 70 -28.30 2.62 -18.19
N TYR A 71 -27.96 1.41 -18.66
CA TYR A 71 -28.93 0.33 -18.86
C TYR A 71 -29.54 -0.20 -17.54
N VAL A 72 -28.72 -0.34 -16.49
CA VAL A 72 -29.22 -0.75 -15.16
C VAL A 72 -30.05 0.38 -14.52
N GLY A 73 -29.67 1.64 -14.74
CA GLY A 73 -30.45 2.80 -14.28
C GLY A 73 -31.87 2.82 -14.87
N THR A 74 -32.02 2.52 -16.16
CA THR A 74 -33.34 2.45 -16.81
C THR A 74 -34.18 1.28 -16.33
N GLU A 75 -33.60 0.09 -16.14
CA GLU A 75 -34.34 -1.09 -15.61
C GLU A 75 -34.88 -0.85 -14.20
N LEU A 76 -34.11 -0.18 -13.34
CA LEU A 76 -34.53 0.11 -11.96
C LEU A 76 -35.61 1.19 -11.90
N VAL A 77 -35.54 2.20 -12.77
CA VAL A 77 -36.59 3.22 -12.89
C VAL A 77 -37.88 2.63 -13.45
N GLU A 78 -37.80 1.75 -14.45
CA GLU A 78 -38.97 1.11 -15.06
C GLU A 78 -39.66 0.11 -14.12
N ARG A 79 -38.91 -0.68 -13.34
CA ARG A 79 -39.47 -1.57 -12.32
C ARG A 79 -39.93 -0.87 -11.05
N GLY A 80 -39.35 0.28 -10.70
CA GLY A 80 -39.74 1.05 -9.52
C GLY A 80 -40.99 1.92 -9.72
N VAL A 81 -41.43 2.10 -10.97
CA VAL A 81 -42.62 2.88 -11.35
C VAL A 81 -43.84 1.98 -11.59
N GLN A 82 -43.69 0.65 -11.50
CA GLN A 82 -44.79 -0.34 -11.51
C GLN A 82 -45.21 -0.72 -10.10
#